data_AF-A0A968NEY6-F1
#
_entry.id   AF-A0A968NEY6-F1
#
_cell.length_a   1.000
_cell.length_b   1.000
_cell.length_c   1.000
_cell.angle_alpha   90.00
_cell.angle_beta   90.00
_cell.angle_gamma   90.00
#
_symmetry.space_group_name_H-M   'P 1'
#
loop_
_entity.id
_entity.type
_entity.pdbx_description
1 polymer ?
#
loop_
_entity_poly.entity_id
_entity_poly.type
_entity_poly.pdbx_seq_one_letter_code
_entity_poly.pdbx_strand_id
1 'polypeptide(L)' 'ATVSMQSNGQAVELRQEQVQNGFGEHTIVWIPLGLGDRASWPQPDADTTYTVTISNVVIGEQARTFTYNVTVFVP' A
#
# COMPACT_ATOMS: atom_id res chain seq x y z
N ALA A 1 -3.26 -1.97 12.10
CA ALA A 1 -3.48 -2.52 10.75
C ALA A 1 -2.14 -2.74 10.06
N THR A 2 -2.12 -3.65 9.09
CA THR A 2 -0.93 -4.02 8.31
C THR A 2 -1.29 -3.98 6.84
N VAL A 3 -0.38 -3.49 6.00
CA VAL A 3 -0.57 -3.43 4.55
C VAL A 3 0.30 -4.47 3.87
N SER A 4 -0.25 -5.11 2.84
CA SER A 4 0.48 -5.99 1.93
C SER A 4 0.08 -5.69 0.50
N MET A 5 1.00 -5.87 -0.43
CA MET A 5 0.76 -5.71 -1.86
C MET A 5 1.28 -6.91 -2.62
N GLN A 6 0.57 -7.28 -3.68
CA GLN A 6 1.00 -8.30 -4.62
C GLN A 6 0.88 -7.79 -6.06
N SER A 7 1.80 -8.20 -6.91
CA SER A 7 1.72 -8.05 -8.37
C SER A 7 1.84 -9.43 -8.99
N ASN A 8 0.87 -9.83 -9.81
CA ASN A 8 0.82 -11.17 -10.43
C ASN A 8 1.01 -12.33 -9.43
N GLY A 9 0.45 -12.19 -8.22
CA GLY A 9 0.56 -13.18 -7.13
C GLY A 9 1.90 -13.17 -6.39
N GLN A 10 2.87 -12.33 -6.78
CA GLN A 10 4.13 -12.16 -6.07
C GLN A 10 4.06 -10.99 -5.09
N ALA A 11 4.61 -11.17 -3.90
CA ALA A 11 4.68 -10.13 -2.88
C ALA A 11 5.55 -8.96 -3.34
N VAL A 12 5.05 -7.74 -3.15
CA VAL A 12 5.78 -6.50 -3.38
C VAL A 12 6.28 -5.98 -2.04
N GLU A 13 7.58 -5.71 -1.95
CA GLU A 13 8.18 -5.12 -0.75
C GLU A 13 7.63 -3.71 -0.51
N LEU A 14 7.32 -3.39 0.75
CA LEU A 14 6.77 -2.10 1.15
C LEU A 14 7.68 -1.43 2.17
N ARG A 15 7.89 -0.12 2.01
CA ARG A 15 8.39 0.74 3.07
C ARG A 15 7.21 1.46 3.71
N GLN A 16 6.88 1.10 4.95
CA GLN A 16 5.82 1.77 5.71
C GLN A 16 6.39 2.99 6.43
N GLU A 17 5.74 4.15 6.29
CA GLU A 17 6.13 5.35 7.03
C GLU A 17 5.71 5.25 8.50
N GLN A 18 6.47 5.92 9.36
CA GLN A 18 6.14 5.98 10.78
C GLN A 18 4.83 6.76 10.98
N VAL A 19 3.92 6.19 11.77
CA VAL A 19 2.68 6.88 12.15
C VAL A 19 3.01 8.05 13.06
N GLN A 20 2.58 9.25 12.68
CA GLN A 20 2.64 10.44 13.50
C GLN A 20 1.24 10.77 14.04
N ASN A 21 1.09 10.75 15.37
CA ASN A 21 -0.18 11.04 16.03
C ASN A 21 -0.34 12.55 16.27
N GLY A 22 -1.59 12.98 16.47
CA GLY A 22 -1.94 14.37 16.80
C GLY A 22 -2.31 15.25 15.60
N PHE A 23 -2.36 14.67 14.39
CA PHE A 23 -2.69 15.37 13.15
C PHE A 23 -3.51 14.46 12.22
N GLY A 24 -4.45 15.05 11.47
CA GLY A 24 -5.22 14.34 10.44
C GLY A 24 -6.16 13.26 10.98
N GLU A 25 -6.48 12.32 10.09
CA GLU A 25 -7.29 11.13 10.37
C GLU A 25 -6.38 9.94 10.73
N HIS A 26 -6.96 8.79 11.09
CA HIS A 26 -6.18 7.56 11.26
C HIS A 26 -5.64 7.08 9.91
N THR A 27 -4.46 7.58 9.55
CA THR A 27 -3.82 7.34 8.25
C THR A 27 -2.64 6.39 8.39
N ILE A 28 -2.53 5.49 7.41
CA ILE A 28 -1.35 4.65 7.20
C ILE A 28 -0.80 4.99 5.83
N VAL A 29 0.51 5.22 5.76
CA VAL A 29 1.22 5.53 4.51
C VAL A 29 2.27 4.46 4.27
N TRP A 30 2.31 3.95 3.05
CA TRP A 30 3.32 3.00 2.60
C TRP A 30 3.77 3.34 1.19
N ILE A 31 5.01 2.98 0.89
CA ILE A 31 5.68 3.21 -0.39
C ILE A 31 6.02 1.84 -0.99
N PRO A 32 5.47 1.47 -2.15
CA PRO A 32 5.79 0.23 -2.84
C PRO A 32 7.26 0.08 -3.27
N LEU A 33 7.64 -1.15 -3.62
CA LEU A 33 8.95 -1.52 -4.16
C LEU A 33 10.13 -1.26 -3.20
N GLY A 34 9.86 -1.18 -1.89
CA GLY A 34 10.87 -0.84 -0.88
C GLY A 34 11.46 0.58 -1.03
N LEU A 35 10.84 1.44 -1.84
CA LEU A 35 11.40 2.75 -2.16
C LEU A 35 11.28 3.74 -1.00
N GLY A 36 12.20 4.71 -0.99
CA GLY A 36 12.13 5.87 -0.11
C GLY A 36 11.17 6.94 -0.63
N ASP A 37 10.82 7.88 0.25
CA ASP A 37 10.16 9.12 -0.18
C ASP A 37 11.02 9.85 -1.22
N ARG A 38 10.37 10.45 -2.23
CA ARG A 38 11.01 11.17 -3.35
C ARG A 38 12.02 10.34 -4.18
N ALA A 39 12.00 9.02 -4.08
CA ALA A 39 12.83 8.15 -4.92
C ALA A 39 12.48 8.28 -6.42
N SER A 40 13.40 7.86 -7.28
CA SER A 40 13.10 7.65 -8.70
C SER A 40 12.27 6.39 -8.85
N TRP A 41 11.09 6.52 -9.46
CA TRP A 41 10.18 5.40 -9.67
C TRP A 41 10.44 4.72 -11.01
N PRO A 42 10.55 3.38 -11.06
CA PRO A 42 10.60 2.68 -12.33
C PRO A 42 9.25 2.82 -13.04
N GLN A 43 9.28 3.20 -14.31
CA GLN A 43 8.10 3.14 -15.17
C GLN A 43 7.91 1.70 -15.64
N PRO A 44 6.72 1.09 -15.48
CA PRO A 44 6.45 -0.22 -16.05
C PRO A 44 6.29 -0.15 -17.57
N ASP A 45 6.63 -1.22 -18.28
CA ASP A 45 6.52 -1.31 -19.75
C ASP A 45 5.07 -1.48 -20.26
N ALA A 46 4.15 -1.85 -19.35
CA ALA A 46 2.72 -2.01 -19.60
C ALA A 46 1.92 -1.74 -18.31
N ASP A 47 0.60 -1.57 -18.44
CA ASP A 47 -0.30 -1.41 -17.29
C ASP A 47 -0.06 -2.50 -16.25
N THR A 48 0.26 -2.08 -15.03
CA THR A 48 0.59 -3.00 -13.93
C THR A 48 -0.46 -2.88 -12.84
N THR A 49 -1.15 -3.99 -12.56
CA THR A 49 -2.14 -4.07 -11.48
C THR A 49 -1.52 -4.69 -10.23
N TYR A 50 -1.77 -4.03 -9.10
CA TYR A 50 -1.40 -4.47 -7.77
C TYR A 50 -2.66 -4.78 -6.97
N THR A 51 -2.68 -5.91 -6.29
CA THR A 51 -3.70 -6.21 -5.28
C THR A 51 -3.19 -5.77 -3.92
N VAL A 52 -3.87 -4.80 -3.32
CA VAL A 52 -3.57 -4.28 -1.98
C VAL A 52 -4.49 -4.97 -0.99
N THR A 53 -3.93 -5.46 0.12
CA THR A 53 -4.70 -5.97 1.26
C THR A 53 -4.29 -5.23 2.52
N ILE A 54 -5.27 -4.59 3.16
CA ILE A 54 -5.13 -3.93 4.45
C ILE A 54 -5.84 -4.78 5.49
N SER A 55 -5.08 -5.38 6.40
CA SER A 55 -5.58 -6.28 7.44
C SER A 55 -5.58 -5.61 8.81
N ASN A 56 -6.41 -6.12 9.72
CA ASN A 56 -6.50 -5.66 11.11
C ASN A 56 -6.82 -4.15 11.22
N VAL A 57 -7.76 -3.67 10.41
CA VAL A 57 -8.37 -2.35 10.53
C VAL A 57 -9.50 -2.45 11.54
N VAL A 58 -9.37 -1.79 12.68
CA VAL A 58 -10.36 -1.90 13.77
C VAL A 58 -11.45 -0.85 13.59
N ILE A 59 -12.70 -1.28 13.43
CA ILE A 59 -13.88 -0.42 13.30
C ILE A 59 -14.95 -0.93 14.26
N GLY A 60 -15.26 -0.13 15.30
CA GLY A 60 -16.20 -0.52 16.34
C GLY A 60 -15.77 -1.80 17.05
N GLU A 61 -14.52 -1.84 17.54
CA GLU A 61 -13.89 -2.97 18.24
C GLU A 61 -13.70 -4.26 17.42
N GLN A 62 -14.13 -4.27 16.17
CA GLN A 62 -13.99 -5.43 15.28
C GLN A 62 -12.87 -5.20 14.26
N ALA A 63 -11.96 -6.16 14.17
CA ALA A 63 -10.94 -6.18 13.13
C ALA A 63 -11.57 -6.54 11.77
N ARG A 64 -11.22 -5.77 10.75
CA ARG A 64 -11.66 -5.95 9.37
C ARG A 64 -10.47 -5.99 8.42
N THR A 65 -10.69 -6.61 7.27
CA THR A 65 -9.73 -6.68 6.17
C THR A 65 -10.37 -6.11 4.92
N PHE A 66 -9.60 -5.30 4.19
CA PHE A 66 -10.00 -4.70 2.93
C PHE A 66 -9.03 -5.11 1.83
N THR A 67 -9.56 -5.50 0.68
CA THR A 67 -8.76 -5.85 -0.50
C THR A 67 -9.28 -5.09 -1.71
N TYR A 68 -8.38 -4.47 -2.46
CA TYR A 68 -8.70 -3.72 -3.68
C TYR A 68 -7.54 -3.74 -4.66
N ASN A 69 -7.84 -3.47 -5.93
CA ASN A 69 -6.85 -3.39 -6.99
C ASN A 69 -6.47 -1.93 -7.27
N VAL A 70 -5.18 -1.70 -7.54
CA VAL A 70 -4.61 -0.43 -8.00
C VAL A 70 -3.88 -0.69 -9.30
N THR A 71 -4.22 0.03 -10.36
CA THR A 71 -3.55 -0.08 -11.66
C THR A 71 -2.69 1.16 -11.90
N VAL A 72 -1.38 0.94 -12.09
CA VAL A 72 -0.47 1.95 -12.62
C VAL A 72 -0.54 1.83 -14.14
N PHE A 73 -1.07 2.87 -14.79
CA PHE A 73 -1.22 2.90 -16.23
C PHE A 73 0.05 3.43 -16.91
N VAL A 74 0.34 2.94 -18.10
CA VAL A 74 1.32 3.54 -19.01
C VAL A 74 0.57 4.54 -19.91
N PRO A 75 0.94 5.83 -19.93
CA PRO A 75 0.25 6.85 -20.73
C PRO A 75 0.28 6.62 -22.24
#